data_AF-A0A2V9QH43-F1
#
_entry.id   AF-A0A2V9QH43-F1
#
_cell.length_a   1.000
_cell.length_b   1.000
_cell.length_c   1.000
_cell.angle_alpha   90.00
_cell.angle_beta   90.00
_cell.angle_gamma   90.00
#
_symmetry.space_group_name_H-M   'P 1'
#
loop_
_entity.id
_entity.type
_entity.pdbx_description
1 polymer ?
#
loop_
_entity_poly.entity_id
_entity_poly.type
_entity_poly.pdbx_seq_one_letter_code
_entity_poly.pdbx_strand_id
1 'polypeptide(L)'
;MLDEPWDLRDLIHKLNARGYKLKRAYLQKQGRDSREMWVLSDMSGTRQDVVLPLSDVVDFANGVATIEEVLERIASMQKNREPSLH
;
A
#
# COMPACT_ATOMS: atom_id res chain seq x y z
N MET A 1 -15.19 -14.77 -11.69
CA MET A 1 -13.80 -14.36 -11.97
C MET A 1 -13.76 -12.90 -11.61
N LEU A 2 -13.01 -12.51 -10.57
CA LEU A 2 -12.91 -11.11 -10.19
C LEU A 2 -12.11 -10.40 -11.29
N ASP A 3 -12.77 -9.50 -12.02
CA ASP A 3 -12.08 -8.48 -12.79
C ASP A 3 -11.15 -7.73 -11.85
N GLU A 4 -9.84 -7.99 -11.90
CA GLU A 4 -8.85 -7.13 -11.25
C GLU A 4 -8.92 -5.77 -11.96
N PRO A 5 -9.43 -4.69 -11.33
CA PRO A 5 -9.80 -3.47 -12.04
C PRO A 5 -8.59 -2.58 -12.40
N TRP A 6 -7.36 -3.10 -12.27
CA TRP A 6 -6.13 -2.35 -12.49
C TRP A 6 -5.07 -3.26 -13.15
N ASP A 7 -4.40 -2.71 -14.16
CA ASP A 7 -3.30 -3.37 -14.85
C ASP A 7 -1.99 -3.08 -14.08
N LEU A 8 -1.23 -4.12 -13.70
CA LEU A 8 0.02 -3.97 -12.94
C LEU A 8 1.04 -3.08 -13.65
N ARG A 9 1.06 -3.09 -14.99
CA ARG A 9 1.96 -2.26 -15.79
C ARG A 9 1.56 -0.80 -15.73
N ASP A 10 0.26 -0.51 -15.82
CA ASP A 10 -0.31 0.83 -15.62
C ASP A 10 -0.02 1.33 -14.20
N LEU A 11 -0.20 0.47 -13.19
CA LEU A 11 0.10 0.80 -11.79
C LEU A 11 1.57 1.18 -11.61
N ILE A 12 2.49 0.37 -12.12
CA ILE A 12 3.94 0.65 -12.08
C ILE A 12 4.25 1.96 -12.82
N HIS A 13 3.63 2.20 -13.98
CA HIS A 13 3.84 3.42 -14.75
C HIS A 13 3.41 4.68 -13.96
N LYS A 14 2.23 4.65 -13.36
CA LYS A 14 1.70 5.74 -12.52
C LYS A 14 2.58 6.01 -11.29
N LEU A 15 3.08 4.96 -10.64
CA LEU A 15 3.99 5.09 -9.49
C LEU A 15 5.34 5.66 -9.90
N ASN A 16 5.92 5.19 -11.01
CA ASN A 16 7.17 5.74 -11.54
C ASN A 16 7.04 7.22 -11.91
N ALA A 17 5.91 7.63 -12.50
CA ALA A 17 5.63 9.04 -12.81
C ALA A 17 5.58 9.93 -11.55
N ARG A 18 5.25 9.35 -10.39
CA ARG A 18 5.30 10.00 -9.08
C ARG A 18 6.65 9.89 -8.37
N GLY A 19 7.64 9.22 -8.97
CA GLY A 19 8.95 9.01 -8.34
C GLY A 19 9.00 7.85 -7.36
N TYR A 20 8.12 6.85 -7.50
CA TYR A 20 8.09 5.67 -6.64
C TYR A 20 8.26 4.36 -7.43
N LYS A 21 8.96 3.41 -6.82
CA LYS A 21 9.08 2.02 -7.28
C LYS A 21 8.17 1.12 -6.45
N LEU A 22 7.64 0.09 -7.09
CA LEU A 22 6.78 -0.91 -6.47
C LEU A 22 7.45 -2.29 -6.51
N LYS A 23 7.46 -2.98 -5.38
CA LYS A 23 7.94 -4.36 -5.26
C LYS A 23 6.99 -5.19 -4.40
N ARG A 24 6.68 -6.42 -4.80
CA ARG A 24 5.87 -7.32 -3.95
C ARG A 24 6.66 -7.69 -2.69
N ALA A 25 6.02 -7.57 -1.52
CA ALA A 25 6.63 -7.87 -0.23
C ALA A 25 6.30 -9.29 0.22
N TYR A 26 5.07 -9.51 0.67
CA TYR A 26 4.58 -10.77 1.24
C TYR A 26 3.05 -10.80 1.28
N LEU A 27 2.48 -11.98 1.55
CA LEU A 27 1.06 -12.14 1.87
C LEU A 27 0.86 -12.05 3.38
N GLN A 28 0.08 -11.08 3.84
CA GLN A 28 -0.31 -10.99 5.25
C GLN A 28 -1.62 -11.76 5.45
N LYS A 29 -1.58 -12.80 6.30
CA LYS A 29 -2.79 -13.51 6.73
C LYS A 29 -3.50 -12.74 7.84
N GLN A 30 -4.79 -12.52 7.70
CA GLN A 30 -5.67 -12.00 8.75
C GLN A 30 -6.90 -12.90 8.83
N GLY A 31 -6.90 -13.83 9.79
CA GLY A 31 -7.98 -14.80 9.92
C GLY A 31 -8.08 -15.72 8.70
N ARG A 32 -9.25 -15.76 8.05
CA ARG A 32 -9.47 -16.52 6.82
C ARG A 32 -9.03 -15.76 5.56
N ASP A 33 -8.76 -14.47 5.68
CA ASP A 33 -8.38 -13.61 4.57
C ASP A 33 -6.86 -13.48 4.45
N SER A 34 -6.40 -13.31 3.21
CA SER A 34 -4.99 -13.00 2.90
C SER A 34 -4.95 -11.70 2.11
N ARG A 35 -4.12 -10.76 2.55
CA ARG A 35 -3.93 -9.47 1.88
C ARG A 35 -2.52 -9.40 1.30
N GLU A 36 -2.42 -9.03 0.03
CA GLU A 36 -1.13 -8.78 -0.61
C GLU A 36 -0.53 -7.48 -0.14
N MET A 37 0.69 -7.59 0.41
CA MET A 37 1.49 -6.47 0.86
C MET A 37 2.59 -6.16 -0.15
N TRP A 38 2.80 -4.88 -0.40
CA TRP A 38 3.70 -4.34 -1.39
C TRP A 38 4.59 -3.28 -0.75
N VAL A 39 5.86 -3.26 -1.16
CA VAL A 39 6.82 -2.22 -0.78
C VAL A 39 6.76 -1.11 -1.81
N LEU A 40 6.51 0.09 -1.33
CA LEU A 40 6.65 1.32 -2.10
C LEU A 40 7.94 2.02 -1.68
N SER A 41 8.87 2.16 -2.61
CA SER A 41 10.17 2.76 -2.41
C SER A 41 10.26 4.09 -3.14
N ASP A 42 10.65 5.13 -2.43
CA ASP A 42 10.94 6.43 -3.05
C ASP A 42 12.21 6.34 -3.91
N MET A 43 12.13 6.76 -5.17
CA MET A 43 13.23 6.65 -6.11
C MET A 43 14.38 7.60 -5.82
N SER A 44 14.15 8.67 -5.05
CA SER A 44 15.23 9.58 -4.63
C SER A 44 16.08 8.98 -3.49
N GLY A 45 15.57 7.95 -2.82
CA GLY A 45 16.23 7.30 -1.67
C GLY A 45 16.25 8.16 -0.41
N THR A 46 15.52 9.28 -0.41
CA THR A 46 15.45 10.21 0.74
C THR A 46 14.37 9.81 1.74
N ARG A 47 13.37 9.03 1.30
CA ARG A 47 12.26 8.56 2.13
C ARG A 47 12.41 7.06 2.42
N GLN A 48 11.91 6.65 3.58
CA GLN A 48 11.87 5.26 3.99
C GLN A 48 10.91 4.45 3.11
N ASP A 49 11.28 3.20 2.82
CA ASP A 49 10.39 2.23 2.18
C ASP A 49 9.15 1.99 3.05
N VAL A 50 7.98 2.04 2.43
CA VAL A 50 6.70 1.82 3.13
C VAL A 50 6.05 0.55 2.62
N VAL A 51 5.56 -0.28 3.54
CA VAL A 51 4.85 -1.52 3.21
C VAL A 51 3.36 -1.27 3.30
N LEU A 52 2.71 -1.31 2.15
CA LEU A 52 1.31 -0.95 1.98
C LEU A 52 0.54 -2.13 1.38
N PRO A 53 -0.73 -2.28 1.72
CA PRO A 53 -1.59 -3.21 1.01
C PRO A 53 -1.86 -2.74 -0.43
N LEU A 54 -2.13 -3.69 -1.32
CA LEU A 54 -2.34 -3.40 -2.74
C LEU A 54 -3.44 -2.36 -3.02
N SER A 55 -4.56 -2.39 -2.29
CA SER A 55 -5.64 -1.41 -2.47
C SER A 55 -5.18 0.02 -2.18
N ASP A 56 -4.37 0.22 -1.14
CA ASP A 56 -3.85 1.53 -0.78
C ASP A 56 -2.78 2.02 -1.77
N VAL A 57 -2.00 1.09 -2.34
CA VAL A 57 -1.09 1.39 -3.46
C VAL A 57 -1.86 1.87 -4.68
N VAL A 58 -2.98 1.23 -5.02
CA VAL A 58 -3.83 1.61 -6.16
C VAL A 58 -4.45 2.99 -5.93
N ASP A 59 -4.97 3.28 -4.74
CA ASP A 59 -5.52 4.60 -4.40
C ASP A 59 -4.46 5.70 -4.53
N PHE A 60 -3.26 5.47 -4.00
CA PHE A 60 -2.13 6.40 -4.13
C PHE A 60 -1.73 6.60 -5.60
N ALA A 61 -1.60 5.50 -6.36
CA ALA A 61 -1.24 5.54 -7.77
C ALA A 61 -2.30 6.20 -8.66
N ASN A 62 -3.56 6.20 -8.26
CA ASN A 62 -4.62 6.91 -8.96
C ASN A 62 -4.79 8.36 -8.47
N GLY A 63 -4.05 8.78 -7.44
CA GLY A 63 -4.20 10.12 -6.85
C GLY A 63 -5.48 10.31 -6.07
N VAL A 64 -6.12 9.21 -5.66
CA VAL A 64 -7.29 9.23 -4.78
C VAL A 64 -6.89 9.61 -3.35
N ALA A 65 -5.66 9.27 -2.96
CA ALA A 65 -5.06 9.64 -1.67
C ALA A 65 -3.59 10.03 -1.85
N THR A 66 -3.09 10.91 -0.99
CA THR A 66 -1.65 11.18 -0.82
C THR A 66 -0.96 10.07 -0.03
N ILE A 67 0.37 10.01 -0.07
CA ILE A 67 1.11 8.99 0.67
C ILE A 67 0.93 9.18 2.18
N GLU A 68 0.83 10.43 2.63
CA GLU A 68 0.57 10.82 4.01
C GLU A 68 -0.81 10.34 4.49
N GLU A 69 -1.87 10.54 3.70
CA GLU A 69 -3.22 10.04 4.03
C GLU A 69 -3.26 8.51 4.10
N VAL A 70 -2.56 7.83 3.20
CA VAL A 70 -2.43 6.37 3.22
C VAL A 70 -1.72 5.90 4.50
N LEU A 71 -0.62 6.55 4.87
CA LEU A 71 0.13 6.22 6.08
C LEU A 71 -0.70 6.47 7.35
N GLU A 72 -1.47 7.57 7.39
CA GLU A 72 -2.36 7.87 8.51
C GLU A 72 -3.48 6.83 8.66
N ARG A 73 -4.08 6.37 7.56
CA ARG A 73 -5.09 5.29 7.58
C ARG A 73 -4.52 4.00 8.16
N ILE A 74 -3.30 3.62 7.75
CA ILE A 74 -2.65 2.40 8.25
C ILE A 74 -2.28 2.55 9.73
N ALA A 75 -1.70 3.69 10.13
CA ALA A 75 -1.38 3.95 11.53
C ALA A 75 -2.64 3.92 12.42
N SER A 76 -3.75 4.49 11.94
CA SER A 76 -5.05 4.46 12.62
C SER A 76 -5.60 3.04 12.74
N MET A 77 -5.46 2.21 11.69
CA MET A 77 -5.83 0.79 11.74
C MET A 77 -4.99 -0.03 12.72
N GLN A 78 -3.72 0.32 12.91
CA GLN A 78 -2.84 -0.35 13.87
C GLN A 78 -3.15 0.05 15.31
N LYS A 79 -3.44 1.33 15.57
CA LYS A 79 -3.85 1.81 16.91
C LYS A 79 -5.16 1.19 17.39
N ASN A 80 -6.13 0.98 16.50
CA ASN A 80 -7.38 0.31 16.82
C ASN A 80 -7.24 -1.23 16.98
N ARG A 81 -6.04 -1.79 16.82
CA ARG A 81 -5.74 -3.22 17.00
C ARG A 81 -5.00 -3.55 18.29
N GLU A 82 -4.62 -2.56 19.08
CA GLU A 82 -4.27 -2.82 20.48
C GLU A 82 -5.58 -3.07 21.22
N PRO A 83 -5.91 -4.31 21.64
CA PRO A 83 -6.94 -4.45 22.65
C PRO A 83 -6.41 -3.70 23.86
N SER A 84 -7.17 -2.71 24.32
CA SER A 84 -6.99 -2.19 25.67
C SER A 84 -7.10 -3.40 26.60
N LEU A 85 -5.95 -3.92 27.03
CA LEU A 85 -5.84 -4.86 28.13
C LEU A 85 -6.18 -4.07 29.39
N HIS A 86 -7.47 -4.05 29.73
CA HIS A 86 -7.99 -3.61 31.01
C HIS A 86 -8.84 -4.73 31.61
#